data_AF-A0A7Y0GXT1-F1
#
_entry.id   AF-A0A7Y0GXT1-F1
#
_cell.length_a   1.000
_cell.length_b   1.000
_cell.length_c   1.000
_cell.angle_alpha   90.00
_cell.angle_beta   90.00
_cell.angle_gamma   90.00
#
_symmetry.space_group_name_H-M   'P 1'
#
loop_
_entity.id
_entity.type
_entity.pdbx_description
1 polymer ?
#
loop_
_entity_poly.entity_id
_entity_poly.type
_entity_poly.pdbx_seq_one_letter_code
_entity_poly.pdbx_strand_id
1 'polypeptide(L)'
;MMNLSLLKHTSVASVSTQQPASPHAELAAQAAALTRVFSIIGNTRMLGVPVLHPGLVVEAVGFEAYTDADGAQAALGILMTPWFMNLIWLPLQGQTAVPIGQVCERRFGGERFEFIGAHEATFGTYEMCSLFSPMFEFADQATAHATAWEVLGLLRKAQIAQAALASAPIPGRRAFLLGHVLEKRHDSAIAGRATDLPSGPDIADYQ
;
A
#
# COMPACT_ATOMS: atom_id res chain seq x y z
N MET A 1 -24.23 -41.13 -64.97
CA MET A 1 -22.80 -40.76 -65.01
C MET A 1 -22.71 -39.34 -64.45
N MET A 2 -22.47 -39.19 -63.15
CA MET A 2 -21.17 -39.00 -62.47
C MET A 2 -20.89 -37.51 -62.19
N ASN A 3 -20.78 -37.22 -60.89
CA ASN A 3 -20.47 -35.97 -60.22
C ASN A 3 -19.15 -35.32 -60.68
N LEU A 4 -19.05 -34.00 -60.56
CA LEU A 4 -17.81 -33.37 -60.09
C LEU A 4 -18.14 -32.18 -59.17
N SER A 5 -17.86 -32.40 -57.88
CA SER A 5 -17.87 -31.42 -56.81
C SER A 5 -16.76 -30.39 -57.00
N LEU A 6 -17.04 -29.12 -56.69
CA LEU A 6 -16.00 -28.17 -56.33
C LEU A 6 -16.47 -27.32 -55.14
N LEU A 7 -16.25 -27.86 -53.94
CA LEU A 7 -16.30 -27.12 -52.69
C LEU A 7 -15.13 -26.13 -52.68
N LYS A 8 -15.44 -24.83 -52.65
CA LYS A 8 -14.49 -23.81 -52.19
C LYS A 8 -14.49 -23.84 -50.67
N HIS A 9 -13.44 -24.41 -50.08
CA HIS A 9 -13.18 -24.27 -48.66
C HIS A 9 -12.68 -22.84 -48.39
N THR A 10 -13.56 -21.97 -47.89
CA THR A 10 -13.17 -20.74 -47.23
C THR A 10 -12.70 -21.08 -45.82
N SER A 11 -11.39 -21.00 -45.59
CA SER A 11 -10.78 -21.13 -44.27
C SER A 11 -11.08 -19.87 -43.46
N VAL A 12 -11.91 -20.01 -42.41
CA VAL A 12 -12.17 -18.96 -41.43
C VAL A 12 -10.95 -18.82 -40.53
N ALA A 13 -10.36 -17.61 -40.51
CA ALA A 13 -9.26 -17.28 -39.61
C ALA A 13 -9.73 -17.39 -38.14
N SER A 14 -8.98 -18.16 -37.36
CA SER A 14 -9.20 -18.30 -35.92
C SER A 14 -8.95 -16.95 -35.24
N VAL A 15 -10.02 -16.32 -34.75
CA VAL A 15 -9.94 -15.25 -33.75
C VAL A 15 -9.38 -15.91 -32.49
N SER A 16 -8.13 -15.60 -32.17
CA SER A 16 -7.50 -16.04 -30.93
C SER A 16 -8.15 -15.28 -29.78
N THR A 17 -9.07 -15.94 -29.07
CA THR A 17 -9.65 -15.47 -27.81
C THR A 17 -8.53 -15.47 -26.76
N GLN A 18 -7.89 -14.32 -26.55
CA GLN A 18 -7.02 -14.13 -25.39
C GLN A 18 -7.90 -14.17 -24.13
N GLN A 19 -7.70 -15.21 -23.32
CA GLN A 19 -8.15 -15.30 -21.94
C GLN A 19 -7.79 -14.00 -21.21
N PRO A 20 -8.69 -13.37 -20.43
CA PRO A 20 -8.34 -12.18 -19.67
C PRO A 20 -7.14 -12.49 -18.77
N ALA A 21 -6.10 -11.64 -18.84
CA ALA A 21 -4.92 -11.78 -18.02
C ALA A 21 -5.33 -11.66 -16.54
N SER A 22 -4.66 -12.40 -15.65
CA SER A 22 -4.88 -12.22 -14.21
C SER A 22 -4.57 -10.77 -13.81
N PRO A 23 -5.27 -10.14 -12.85
CA PRO A 23 -5.03 -8.75 -12.45
C PRO A 23 -3.57 -8.43 -12.11
N HIS A 24 -2.86 -9.37 -11.49
CA HIS A 24 -1.42 -9.24 -11.20
C HIS A 24 -0.56 -9.16 -12.47
N ALA A 25 -0.91 -9.89 -13.53
CA ALA A 25 -0.19 -9.86 -14.80
C ALA A 25 -0.41 -8.53 -15.55
N GLU A 26 -1.61 -7.96 -15.46
CA GLU A 26 -1.90 -6.64 -16.04
C GLU A 26 -1.10 -5.55 -15.32
N LEU A 27 -1.06 -5.58 -13.99
CA LEU A 27 -0.25 -4.68 -13.17
C LEU A 27 1.24 -4.78 -13.50
N ALA A 28 1.77 -6.00 -13.60
CA ALA A 28 3.16 -6.22 -13.98
C ALA A 28 3.47 -5.68 -15.40
N ALA A 29 2.54 -5.84 -16.35
CA ALA A 29 2.67 -5.29 -17.69
C ALA A 29 2.64 -3.75 -17.70
N GLN A 30 1.80 -3.13 -16.88
CA GLN A 30 1.75 -1.67 -16.70
C GLN A 30 3.05 -1.15 -16.08
N ALA A 31 3.55 -1.77 -15.01
CA ALA A 31 4.82 -1.40 -14.40
C ALA A 31 5.98 -1.50 -15.41
N ALA A 32 6.04 -2.58 -16.19
CA ALA A 32 7.05 -2.75 -17.24
C ALA A 32 6.94 -1.70 -18.36
N ALA A 33 5.71 -1.33 -18.74
CA ALA A 33 5.48 -0.25 -19.70
C ALA A 33 5.94 1.10 -19.16
N LEU A 34 5.67 1.40 -17.88
CA LEU A 34 6.13 2.60 -17.20
C LEU A 34 7.66 2.68 -17.18
N THR A 35 8.33 1.60 -16.75
CA THR A 35 9.80 1.50 -16.78
C THR A 35 10.36 1.74 -18.17
N ARG A 36 9.75 1.14 -19.20
CA ARG A 36 10.19 1.33 -20.60
C ARG A 36 10.08 2.78 -21.03
N VAL A 37 8.94 3.43 -20.79
CA VAL A 37 8.72 4.82 -21.19
C VAL A 37 9.73 5.74 -20.51
N PHE A 38 9.93 5.60 -19.21
CA PHE A 38 10.90 6.43 -18.49
C PHE A 38 12.35 6.12 -18.84
N SER A 39 12.68 4.87 -19.21
CA SER A 39 13.99 4.53 -19.76
C SER A 39 14.25 5.26 -21.08
N ILE A 40 13.24 5.34 -21.96
CA ILE A 40 13.34 6.11 -23.21
C ILE A 40 13.53 7.59 -22.90
N ILE A 41 12.80 8.15 -21.93
CA ILE A 41 12.94 9.54 -21.48
C ILE A 41 14.37 9.82 -21.01
N GLY A 42 14.92 8.93 -20.19
CA GLY A 42 16.30 8.99 -19.72
C GLY A 42 17.32 9.08 -20.86
N ASN A 43 17.13 8.25 -21.89
CA ASN A 43 18.03 8.16 -23.04
C ASN A 43 17.75 9.17 -24.16
N THR A 44 16.74 10.04 -24.02
CA THR A 44 16.37 11.04 -25.03
C THR A 44 16.26 12.43 -24.42
N ARG A 45 15.10 12.74 -23.81
CA ARG A 45 14.77 14.07 -23.26
C ARG A 45 15.70 14.49 -22.11
N MET A 46 16.14 13.53 -21.30
CA MET A 46 17.01 13.80 -20.15
C MET A 46 18.50 13.57 -20.44
N LEU A 47 18.86 13.10 -21.64
CA LEU A 47 20.24 12.78 -21.98
C LEU A 47 21.12 14.04 -21.88
N GLY A 48 22.22 13.95 -21.12
CA GLY A 48 23.15 15.06 -20.92
C GLY A 48 22.69 16.11 -19.91
N VAL A 49 21.51 15.96 -19.29
CA VAL A 49 21.08 16.85 -18.20
C VAL A 49 21.93 16.51 -16.95
N PRO A 50 22.58 17.50 -16.30
CA PRO A 50 23.48 17.23 -15.17
C PRO A 50 22.85 16.56 -13.95
N VAL A 51 21.52 16.50 -13.87
CA VAL A 51 20.76 15.91 -12.76
C VAL A 51 20.74 14.37 -12.78
N LEU A 52 21.20 13.74 -13.87
CA LEU A 52 21.22 12.28 -14.00
C LEU A 52 22.28 11.65 -13.09
N HIS A 53 21.84 10.80 -12.17
CA HIS A 53 22.73 9.95 -11.39
C HIS A 53 23.25 8.76 -12.22
N PRO A 54 24.57 8.65 -12.49
CA PRO A 54 25.11 7.64 -13.42
C PRO A 54 25.02 6.20 -12.90
N GLY A 55 24.93 6.01 -11.59
CA GLY A 55 24.82 4.70 -10.94
C GLY A 55 23.40 4.18 -10.76
N LEU A 56 22.37 4.91 -11.23
CA LEU A 56 20.97 4.52 -11.09
C LEU A 56 20.36 4.18 -12.45
N VAL A 57 19.35 3.33 -12.43
CA VAL A 57 18.53 2.98 -13.59
C VAL A 57 17.06 3.22 -13.30
N VAL A 58 16.26 3.32 -14.37
CA VAL A 58 14.82 3.43 -14.23
C VAL A 58 14.23 2.10 -13.79
N GLU A 59 13.38 2.14 -12.76
CA GLU A 59 12.75 0.95 -12.20
C GLU A 59 11.35 1.27 -11.64
N ALA A 60 10.38 0.41 -11.93
CA ALA A 60 9.04 0.46 -11.34
C ALA A 60 8.95 -0.58 -10.23
N VAL A 61 8.86 -0.12 -8.98
CA VAL A 61 9.02 -0.94 -7.77
C VAL A 61 7.66 -1.14 -7.09
N GLY A 62 7.33 -2.41 -6.80
CA GLY A 62 6.27 -2.80 -5.86
C GLY A 62 4.87 -2.33 -6.24
N PHE A 63 4.49 -2.37 -7.52
CA PHE A 63 3.13 -2.04 -7.95
C PHE A 63 2.12 -3.08 -7.48
N GLU A 64 1.21 -2.66 -6.60
CA GLU A 64 0.12 -3.49 -6.07
C GLU A 64 -1.19 -2.69 -6.02
N ALA A 65 -2.32 -3.39 -6.02
CA ALA A 65 -3.62 -2.74 -5.82
C ALA A 65 -3.67 -2.09 -4.44
N TYR A 66 -4.15 -0.85 -4.40
CA TYR A 66 -4.22 -0.02 -3.22
C TYR A 66 -5.57 0.72 -3.18
N THR A 67 -6.11 0.87 -1.98
CA THR A 67 -7.31 1.65 -1.72
C THR A 67 -6.97 2.70 -0.68
N ASP A 68 -7.14 3.98 -1.01
CA ASP A 68 -6.93 5.08 -0.06
C ASP A 68 -8.03 5.14 1.02
N ALA A 69 -7.86 6.03 1.98
CA ALA A 69 -8.82 6.20 3.07
C ALA A 69 -10.21 6.68 2.60
N ASP A 70 -10.29 7.29 1.42
CA ASP A 70 -11.52 7.83 0.83
C ASP A 70 -12.19 6.80 -0.13
N GLY A 71 -11.60 5.62 -0.28
CA GLY A 71 -12.13 4.51 -1.07
C GLY A 71 -11.70 4.51 -2.54
N ALA A 72 -10.82 5.42 -2.96
CA ALA A 72 -10.30 5.42 -4.31
C ALA A 72 -9.32 4.26 -4.51
N GLN A 73 -9.52 3.50 -5.59
CA GLN A 73 -8.71 2.34 -5.94
C GLN A 73 -7.75 2.66 -7.09
N ALA A 74 -6.52 2.17 -6.97
CA ALA A 74 -5.46 2.31 -7.95
C ALA A 74 -4.42 1.20 -7.80
N ALA A 75 -3.51 1.08 -8.77
CA ALA A 75 -2.20 0.51 -8.50
C ALA A 75 -1.29 1.56 -7.89
N LEU A 76 -0.69 1.24 -6.75
CA LEU A 76 0.31 2.08 -6.10
C LEU A 76 1.68 1.40 -6.20
N GLY A 77 2.68 2.16 -6.62
CA GLY A 77 4.07 1.72 -6.65
C GLY A 77 5.02 2.91 -6.69
N ILE A 78 6.32 2.65 -6.69
CA ILE A 78 7.34 3.71 -6.82
C ILE A 78 7.97 3.63 -8.20
N LEU A 79 8.09 4.80 -8.84
CA LEU A 79 8.93 4.96 -10.01
C LEU A 79 10.25 5.61 -9.57
N MET A 80 11.31 4.84 -9.68
CA MET A 80 12.67 5.31 -9.50
C MET A 80 13.27 5.61 -10.86
N THR A 81 13.98 6.73 -10.94
CA THR A 81 14.73 7.15 -12.12
C THR A 81 16.09 7.71 -11.67
N PRO A 82 17.04 7.90 -12.58
CA PRO A 82 18.28 8.59 -12.25
C PRO A 82 18.14 10.04 -11.76
N TRP A 83 16.96 10.67 -11.86
CA TRP A 83 16.75 12.08 -11.52
C TRP A 83 15.69 12.34 -10.46
N PHE A 84 14.73 11.43 -10.25
CA PHE A 84 13.77 11.46 -9.15
C PHE A 84 13.40 10.06 -8.65
N MET A 85 12.77 10.01 -7.48
CA MET A 85 11.96 8.91 -6.98
C MET A 85 10.55 9.44 -6.66
N ASN A 86 9.53 8.89 -7.33
CA ASN A 86 8.14 9.31 -7.17
C ASN A 86 7.26 8.15 -6.75
N LEU A 87 6.31 8.43 -5.86
CA LEU A 87 5.16 7.56 -5.63
C LEU A 87 4.19 7.74 -6.80
N ILE A 88 3.76 6.63 -7.41
CA ILE A 88 2.91 6.62 -8.59
C ILE A 88 1.57 5.98 -8.26
N TRP A 89 0.51 6.66 -8.67
CA TRP A 89 -0.87 6.22 -8.59
C TRP A 89 -1.40 5.99 -10.00
N LEU A 90 -1.66 4.73 -10.34
CA LEU A 90 -2.25 4.32 -11.62
C LEU A 90 -3.72 3.96 -11.38
N PRO A 91 -4.69 4.77 -11.84
CA PRO A 91 -6.09 4.45 -11.67
C PRO A 91 -6.43 3.07 -12.27
N LEU A 92 -7.12 2.22 -11.51
CA LEU A 92 -7.66 0.96 -12.03
C LEU A 92 -8.86 1.24 -12.96
N GLN A 93 -9.32 0.22 -13.69
CA GLN A 93 -10.45 0.38 -14.63
C GLN A 93 -11.67 1.03 -13.97
N GLY A 94 -12.23 2.04 -14.64
CA GLY A 94 -13.38 2.81 -14.15
C GLY A 94 -13.05 4.00 -13.25
N GLN A 95 -11.77 4.16 -12.86
CA GLN A 95 -11.29 5.32 -12.11
C GLN A 95 -10.66 6.35 -13.06
N THR A 96 -10.89 7.63 -12.77
CA THR A 96 -10.35 8.73 -13.58
C THR A 96 -9.12 9.33 -12.88
N ALA A 97 -8.02 9.46 -13.63
CA ALA A 97 -6.86 10.22 -13.16
C ALA A 97 -7.20 11.71 -13.03
N VAL A 98 -6.51 12.38 -12.12
CA VAL A 98 -6.51 13.84 -12.05
C VAL A 98 -6.02 14.45 -13.37
N PRO A 99 -6.62 15.56 -13.86
CA PRO A 99 -6.15 16.21 -15.06
C PRO A 99 -4.68 16.64 -14.96
N ILE A 100 -4.00 16.71 -16.11
CA ILE A 100 -2.58 17.04 -16.19
C ILE A 100 -2.31 18.39 -15.51
N GLY A 101 -1.32 18.41 -14.61
CA GLY A 101 -0.89 19.59 -13.86
C GLY A 101 -1.80 20.00 -12.70
N GLN A 102 -2.95 19.34 -12.51
CA GLN A 102 -3.81 19.56 -11.36
C GLN A 102 -3.32 18.74 -10.17
N VAL A 103 -3.51 19.28 -8.98
CA VAL A 103 -3.16 18.63 -7.72
C VAL A 103 -4.39 17.95 -7.13
N CYS A 104 -4.23 16.76 -6.58
CA CYS A 104 -5.18 16.12 -5.70
C CYS A 104 -4.51 15.65 -4.42
N GLU A 105 -5.32 15.46 -3.39
CA GLU A 105 -4.89 14.86 -2.14
C GLU A 105 -5.21 13.37 -2.14
N ARG A 106 -4.23 12.56 -1.73
CA ARG A 106 -4.41 11.13 -1.47
C ARG A 106 -4.07 10.82 -0.03
N ARG A 107 -4.91 10.02 0.64
CA ARG A 107 -4.79 9.72 2.07
C ARG A 107 -4.25 8.32 2.32
N PHE A 108 -3.12 8.25 3.02
CA PHE A 108 -2.46 7.01 3.40
C PHE A 108 -2.52 6.86 4.93
N GLY A 109 -3.51 6.11 5.40
CA GLY A 109 -3.87 6.11 6.82
C GLY A 109 -4.31 7.51 7.27
N GLY A 110 -3.58 8.09 8.23
CA GLY A 110 -3.83 9.45 8.73
C GLY A 110 -3.15 10.57 7.93
N GLU A 111 -2.18 10.21 7.08
CA GLU A 111 -1.32 11.18 6.39
C GLU A 111 -1.86 11.55 5.02
N ARG A 112 -1.57 12.79 4.59
CA ARG A 112 -2.01 13.35 3.32
C ARG A 112 -0.81 13.58 2.42
N PHE A 113 -0.94 13.15 1.17
CA PHE A 113 0.07 13.34 0.14
C PHE A 113 -0.54 14.10 -1.03
N GLU A 114 0.20 15.09 -1.53
CA GLU A 114 -0.18 15.85 -2.71
C GLU A 114 0.33 15.13 -3.96
N PHE A 115 -0.61 14.71 -4.80
CA PHE A 115 -0.36 14.07 -6.08
C PHE A 115 -0.69 15.03 -7.20
N ILE A 116 0.13 15.02 -8.25
CA ILE A 116 -0.07 15.83 -9.45
C ILE A 116 -0.46 14.91 -10.60
N GLY A 117 -1.54 15.24 -11.31
CA GLY A 117 -1.92 14.57 -12.54
C GLY A 117 -0.85 14.75 -13.62
N ALA A 118 -0.45 13.65 -14.24
CA ALA A 118 0.57 13.59 -15.27
C ALA A 118 0.10 12.72 -16.44
N HIS A 119 0.73 12.91 -17.59
CA HIS A 119 0.43 12.14 -18.78
C HIS A 119 1.69 11.92 -19.60
N GLU A 120 1.88 10.69 -20.05
CA GLU A 120 2.89 10.35 -21.05
C GLU A 120 2.20 9.73 -22.26
N ALA A 121 2.43 10.27 -23.46
CA ALA A 121 1.67 9.92 -24.66
C ALA A 121 1.71 8.41 -24.99
N THR A 122 2.80 7.73 -24.64
CA THR A 122 3.03 6.31 -24.90
C THR A 122 2.61 5.39 -23.75
N PHE A 123 2.17 5.96 -22.62
CA PHE A 123 1.76 5.21 -21.43
C PHE A 123 0.32 5.49 -21.02
N GLY A 124 -0.04 6.77 -20.93
CA GLY A 124 -1.34 7.23 -20.45
C GLY A 124 -1.23 8.22 -19.30
N THR A 125 -2.37 8.45 -18.65
CA THR A 125 -2.49 9.32 -17.47
C THR A 125 -2.16 8.57 -16.19
N TYR A 126 -1.47 9.23 -15.27
CA TYR A 126 -1.15 8.74 -13.94
C TYR A 126 -1.04 9.92 -12.99
N GLU A 127 -0.97 9.67 -11.69
CA GLU A 127 -0.70 10.71 -10.70
C GLU A 127 0.65 10.42 -10.05
N MET A 128 1.40 11.46 -9.71
CA MET A 128 2.71 11.31 -9.09
C MET A 128 2.87 12.23 -7.89
N CYS A 129 3.55 11.74 -6.87
CA CYS A 129 4.00 12.51 -5.71
C CYS A 129 5.53 12.37 -5.60
N SER A 130 6.25 13.48 -5.62
CA SER A 130 7.72 13.48 -5.55
C SER A 130 8.18 13.14 -4.14
N LEU A 131 9.00 12.10 -4.00
CA LEU A 131 9.60 11.71 -2.72
C LEU A 131 11.04 12.22 -2.62
N PHE A 132 11.83 12.03 -3.68
CA PHE A 132 13.22 12.47 -3.74
C PHE A 132 13.54 13.08 -5.10
N SER A 133 14.14 14.26 -5.09
CA SER A 133 14.70 14.93 -6.25
C SER A 133 15.66 16.03 -5.76
N PRO A 134 16.94 16.05 -6.16
CA PRO A 134 17.61 15.11 -7.06
C PRO A 134 18.01 13.79 -6.36
N MET A 135 18.39 12.78 -7.14
CA MET A 135 18.75 11.43 -6.64
C MET A 135 20.20 11.29 -6.14
N PHE A 136 20.94 12.39 -5.97
CA PHE A 136 22.35 12.37 -5.58
C PHE A 136 22.62 11.91 -4.14
N GLU A 137 21.59 11.87 -3.30
CA GLU A 137 21.71 11.38 -1.93
C GLU A 137 21.85 9.84 -1.85
N PHE A 138 21.52 9.13 -2.94
CA PHE A 138 21.64 7.68 -3.00
C PHE A 138 23.01 7.27 -3.54
N ALA A 139 23.72 6.43 -2.79
CA ALA A 139 25.04 5.94 -3.21
C ALA A 139 24.98 5.00 -4.42
N ASP A 140 23.96 4.15 -4.47
CA ASP A 140 23.79 3.14 -5.52
C ASP A 140 22.32 2.71 -5.67
N GLN A 141 22.06 1.89 -6.69
CA GLN A 141 20.74 1.32 -6.99
C GLN A 141 20.17 0.53 -5.82
N ALA A 142 21.02 -0.24 -5.11
CA ALA A 142 20.57 -1.11 -4.03
C ALA A 142 19.99 -0.30 -2.87
N THR A 143 20.65 0.80 -2.51
CA THR A 143 20.21 1.73 -1.47
C THR A 143 18.89 2.39 -1.86
N ALA A 144 18.80 2.92 -3.09
CA ALA A 144 17.59 3.57 -3.57
C ALA A 144 16.39 2.60 -3.67
N HIS A 145 16.64 1.36 -4.14
CA HIS A 145 15.63 0.31 -4.19
C HIS A 145 15.17 -0.12 -2.80
N ALA A 146 16.08 -0.25 -1.82
CA ALA A 146 15.73 -0.53 -0.43
C ALA A 146 14.86 0.57 0.17
N THR A 147 15.21 1.84 -0.04
CA THR A 147 14.40 2.99 0.39
C THR A 147 13.00 2.96 -0.23
N ALA A 148 12.87 2.64 -1.52
CA ALA A 148 11.57 2.51 -2.17
C ALA A 148 10.69 1.44 -1.48
N TRP A 149 11.23 0.26 -1.18
CA TRP A 149 10.50 -0.78 -0.46
C TRP A 149 10.13 -0.39 0.97
N GLU A 150 11.00 0.33 1.69
CA GLU A 150 10.69 0.83 3.03
C GLU A 150 9.53 1.83 3.00
N VAL A 151 9.53 2.78 2.04
CA VAL A 151 8.41 3.72 1.86
C VAL A 151 7.11 2.97 1.59
N LEU A 152 7.10 2.03 0.63
CA LEU A 152 5.92 1.21 0.34
C LEU A 152 5.46 0.40 1.55
N GLY A 153 6.40 -0.16 2.31
CA GLY A 153 6.13 -0.90 3.54
C GLY A 153 5.44 -0.05 4.60
N LEU A 154 5.88 1.19 4.80
CA LEU A 154 5.24 2.14 5.72
C LEU A 154 3.81 2.50 5.29
N LEU A 155 3.60 2.82 4.01
CA LEU A 155 2.29 3.18 3.47
C LEU A 155 1.28 2.02 3.60
N ARG A 156 1.71 0.79 3.27
CA ARG A 156 0.87 -0.41 3.38
C ARG A 156 0.54 -0.77 4.83
N LYS A 157 1.50 -0.63 5.75
CA LYS A 157 1.25 -0.79 7.20
C LYS A 157 0.20 0.21 7.69
N ALA A 158 0.30 1.48 7.26
CA ALA A 158 -0.69 2.51 7.60
C ALA A 158 -2.09 2.18 7.07
N GLN A 159 -2.20 1.66 5.84
CA GLN A 159 -3.46 1.21 5.26
C GLN A 159 -4.10 0.08 6.07
N ILE A 160 -3.32 -0.94 6.44
CA ILE A 160 -3.80 -2.09 7.24
C ILE A 160 -4.30 -1.62 8.62
N ALA A 161 -3.55 -0.74 9.28
CA ALA A 161 -3.95 -0.19 10.59
C ALA A 161 -5.27 0.60 10.49
N GLN A 162 -5.44 1.40 9.43
CA GLN A 162 -6.66 2.15 9.20
C GLN A 162 -7.87 1.25 8.91
N ALA A 163 -7.69 0.20 8.11
CA ALA A 163 -8.73 -0.79 7.83
C ALA A 163 -9.16 -1.54 9.11
N ALA A 164 -8.21 -1.89 9.98
CA ALA A 164 -8.49 -2.52 11.26
C ALA A 164 -9.34 -1.61 12.17
N LEU A 165 -8.99 -0.32 12.28
CA LEU A 165 -9.76 0.66 13.04
C LEU A 165 -11.19 0.84 12.51
N ALA A 166 -11.38 0.85 11.19
CA ALA A 166 -12.69 0.97 10.56
C ALA A 166 -13.59 -0.28 10.77
N SER A 167 -12.98 -1.46 10.91
CA SER A 167 -13.69 -2.73 11.13
C SER A 167 -13.96 -3.08 12.60
N ALA A 168 -13.43 -2.30 13.55
CA ALA A 168 -13.60 -2.58 14.97
C ALA A 168 -15.08 -2.45 15.39
N PRO A 169 -15.65 -3.44 16.09
CA PRO A 169 -17.04 -3.39 16.51
C PRO A 169 -17.23 -2.22 17.49
N ILE A 170 -18.09 -1.28 17.13
CA ILE A 170 -18.53 -0.19 18.00
C ILE A 170 -19.24 -0.83 19.20
N PRO A 171 -18.74 -0.71 20.44
CA PRO A 171 -19.43 -1.26 21.60
C PRO A 171 -20.81 -0.61 21.68
N GLY A 172 -21.85 -1.40 21.45
CA GLY A 172 -23.22 -0.90 21.47
C GLY A 172 -23.50 -0.23 22.82
N ARG A 173 -24.20 0.92 22.79
CA ARG A 173 -24.66 1.66 24.00
C ARG A 173 -25.46 0.81 25.00
N ARG A 174 -25.82 -0.43 24.66
CA ARG A 174 -26.45 -1.43 25.54
C ARG A 174 -25.48 -2.16 26.48
N ALA A 175 -24.16 -2.08 26.27
CA ALA A 175 -23.17 -2.64 27.21
C ALA A 175 -23.04 -1.81 28.51
N PHE A 176 -23.59 -0.59 28.54
CA PHE A 176 -23.48 0.32 29.69
C PHE A 176 -24.70 0.31 30.64
N LEU A 177 -25.77 -0.42 30.31
CA LEU A 177 -27.01 -0.43 31.10
C LEU A 177 -27.33 -1.78 31.79
N LEU A 178 -26.51 -2.81 31.58
CA LEU A 178 -26.58 -4.07 32.33
C LEU A 178 -25.41 -4.11 33.31
N GLY A 179 -25.59 -3.38 34.40
CA GLY A 179 -24.66 -3.38 35.52
C GLY A 179 -24.42 -4.79 36.03
N HIS A 180 -23.16 -5.19 36.05
CA HIS A 180 -22.61 -6.08 37.05
C HIS A 180 -21.33 -5.43 37.57
N VAL A 181 -21.54 -4.58 38.58
CA VAL A 181 -20.50 -4.34 39.58
C VAL A 181 -20.22 -5.71 40.19
N LEU A 182 -19.08 -6.33 39.86
CA LEU A 182 -18.54 -7.43 40.66
C LEU A 182 -17.99 -6.80 41.94
N GLU A 183 -18.90 -6.45 42.84
CA GLU A 183 -18.57 -6.02 44.18
C GLU A 183 -18.11 -7.25 44.95
N LYS A 184 -16.79 -7.33 45.16
CA LYS A 184 -16.15 -8.33 46.00
C LYS A 184 -16.59 -8.06 47.44
N ARG A 185 -17.70 -8.68 47.85
CA ARG A 185 -18.16 -8.67 49.25
C ARG A 185 -17.11 -9.35 50.13
N HIS A 186 -16.33 -8.55 50.85
CA HIS A 186 -15.82 -8.92 52.15
C HIS A 186 -16.96 -8.80 53.14
N ASP A 187 -17.52 -9.94 53.54
CA ASP A 187 -18.32 -10.03 54.76
C ASP A 187 -17.91 -11.30 55.48
N SER A 188 -17.21 -11.13 56.61
CA SER A 188 -17.13 -12.12 57.68
C SER A 188 -16.73 -11.41 58.97
N ALA A 189 -17.75 -11.10 59.75
CA ALA A 189 -17.72 -10.63 61.14
C ALA A 189 -19.00 -11.25 61.77
N ILE A 190 -19.09 -11.83 62.98
CA ILE A 190 -18.24 -12.05 64.15
C ILE A 190 -18.91 -13.20 64.96
N ALA A 191 -18.15 -13.94 65.76
CA ALA A 191 -18.43 -14.24 67.19
C ALA A 191 -18.32 -15.71 67.61
N GLY A 192 -17.36 -15.98 68.49
CA GLY A 192 -17.20 -17.27 69.18
C GLY A 192 -16.18 -17.24 70.33
N ARG A 193 -16.42 -16.38 71.33
CA ARG A 193 -16.10 -16.45 72.78
C ARG A 193 -14.83 -17.19 73.31
N ALA A 194 -13.94 -16.36 73.88
CA ALA A 194 -13.10 -16.44 75.08
C ALA A 194 -12.80 -17.76 75.84
N THR A 195 -11.51 -17.95 76.13
CA THR A 195 -10.79 -18.42 77.35
C THR A 195 -9.32 -18.63 76.92
N ASP A 196 -8.23 -18.44 77.66
CA ASP A 196 -7.84 -17.79 78.90
C ASP A 196 -6.28 -17.67 78.86
N LEU A 197 -5.67 -16.80 79.67
CA LEU A 197 -4.23 -16.40 79.75
C LEU A 197 -3.27 -17.55 80.26
N PRO A 198 -1.92 -17.40 80.50
CA PRO A 198 -0.95 -16.33 80.16
C PRO A 198 0.52 -16.75 79.80
N SER A 199 1.38 -15.73 79.55
CA SER A 199 2.81 -15.57 79.91
C SER A 199 3.95 -16.22 79.08
N GLY A 200 4.87 -15.38 78.58
CA GLY A 200 6.32 -15.66 78.54
C GLY A 200 7.07 -15.13 77.30
N PRO A 201 8.33 -14.64 77.40
CA PRO A 201 8.75 -13.46 76.63
C PRO A 201 9.93 -13.67 75.64
N ASP A 202 10.09 -12.66 74.78
CA ASP A 202 11.34 -12.03 74.29
C ASP A 202 12.28 -12.70 73.25
N ILE A 203 12.85 -11.80 72.42
CA ILE A 203 14.15 -11.83 71.73
C ILE A 203 14.26 -12.15 70.21
N ALA A 204 14.87 -11.16 69.53
CA ALA A 204 15.82 -11.15 68.40
C ALA A 204 15.34 -11.13 66.94
N ASP A 205 15.66 -9.99 66.29
CA ASP A 205 16.63 -9.88 65.18
C ASP A 205 16.99 -11.19 64.44
N TYR A 206 16.74 -11.25 63.13
CA TYR A 206 17.78 -11.52 62.13
C TYR A 206 17.28 -11.31 60.69
N GLN A 207 17.95 -10.36 60.02
CA GLN A 207 18.21 -10.20 58.56
C GLN A 207 17.06 -9.98 57.57
#